data_AF-A0A7S0SIK6-F1
#
_entry.id   AF-A0A7S0SIK6-F1
#
_cell.length_a   1.000
_cell.length_b   1.000
_cell.length_c   1.000
_cell.angle_alpha   90.00
_cell.angle_beta   90.00
_cell.angle_gamma   90.00
#
_symmetry.space_group_name_H-M   'P 1'
#
loop_
_entity.id
_entity.type
_entity.pdbx_description
1 polymer ?
#
loop_
_entity_poly.entity_id
_entity_poly.type
_entity_poly.pdbx_seq_one_letter_code
_entity_poly.pdbx_strand_id
1 'polypeptide(L)'
;AGFSSHPLSTVQLVDLAIGACTPQPHLLRSRAYPAAARLPDGRVVCAGGFGGEVLSSVEIWGPPAREAQDAAWSWTELPVMSTARYRCNGCVMSDGRFVVLGGGGGTSSGPMSSCEALTLGDSTHW
;
A
#
# COMPACT_ATOMS: atom_id res chain seq x y z
N ALA A 1 -7.98 -9.91 -23.29
CA ALA A 1 -8.39 -10.63 -22.07
C ALA A 1 -8.70 -9.60 -20.99
N GLY A 2 -9.96 -9.50 -20.58
CA GLY A 2 -10.39 -8.51 -19.59
C GLY A 2 -9.95 -8.93 -18.19
N PHE A 3 -9.12 -8.12 -17.54
CA PHE A 3 -8.90 -8.25 -16.11
C PHE A 3 -10.22 -7.90 -15.41
N SER A 4 -11.00 -8.93 -15.05
CA SER A 4 -12.04 -8.75 -14.05
C SER A 4 -11.33 -8.30 -12.77
N SER A 5 -11.76 -7.18 -12.21
CA SER A 5 -11.17 -6.51 -11.05
C SER A 5 -11.41 -7.29 -9.77
N HIS A 6 -10.91 -8.52 -9.72
CA HIS A 6 -10.95 -9.34 -8.53
C HIS A 6 -9.83 -8.86 -7.62
N PRO A 7 -10.16 -8.28 -6.47
CA PRO A 7 -9.14 -7.93 -5.49
C PRO A 7 -8.37 -9.17 -5.08
N LEU A 8 -7.05 -9.07 -5.09
CA LEU A 8 -6.15 -10.13 -4.65
C LEU A 8 -5.38 -9.64 -3.42
N SER A 9 -5.02 -10.57 -2.54
CA SER A 9 -4.09 -10.33 -1.43
C SER A 9 -2.71 -10.94 -1.69
N THR A 10 -2.54 -11.70 -2.77
CA THR A 10 -1.27 -12.35 -3.09
C THR A 10 -0.20 -11.31 -3.42
N VAL A 11 1.01 -11.54 -2.90
CA VAL A 11 2.19 -10.71 -3.16
C VAL A 11 3.28 -11.60 -3.72
N GLN A 12 3.99 -11.10 -4.73
CA GLN A 12 5.10 -11.81 -5.36
C GLN A 12 6.31 -10.91 -5.42
N LEU A 13 7.47 -11.45 -5.05
CA LEU A 13 8.76 -10.84 -5.33
C LEU A 13 9.23 -11.32 -6.70
N VAL A 14 9.47 -10.38 -7.60
CA VAL A 14 9.97 -10.67 -8.95
C VAL A 14 11.48 -10.45 -8.96
N ASP A 15 12.24 -11.52 -9.19
CA ASP A 15 13.66 -11.45 -9.48
C ASP A 15 13.85 -11.26 -10.99
N LEU A 16 14.30 -10.07 -11.38
CA LEU A 16 14.52 -9.71 -12.79
C LEU A 16 15.78 -10.33 -13.39
N ALA A 17 16.74 -10.77 -12.56
CA ALA A 17 17.98 -11.37 -13.05
C ALA A 17 17.74 -12.80 -13.55
N ILE A 18 16.86 -13.55 -12.88
CA ILE A 18 16.54 -14.94 -13.23
C ILE A 18 15.11 -15.14 -13.77
N GLY A 19 14.30 -14.09 -13.82
CA GLY A 19 12.93 -14.14 -14.34
C GLY A 19 11.99 -14.99 -13.50
N ALA A 20 12.20 -15.05 -12.17
CA ALA A 20 11.42 -15.88 -11.26
C ALA A 20 10.52 -15.04 -10.34
N CYS A 21 9.36 -15.59 -9.98
CA CYS A 21 8.47 -15.02 -8.98
C CYS A 21 8.43 -15.91 -7.74
N THR A 22 8.72 -15.34 -6.56
CA THR A 22 8.60 -16.05 -5.28
C THR A 22 7.41 -15.51 -4.49
N PRO A 23 6.52 -16.39 -3.97
CA PRO A 23 5.42 -15.96 -3.11
C PRO A 23 5.95 -15.26 -1.86
N GLN A 24 5.29 -14.16 -1.49
CA GLN A 24 5.53 -13.42 -0.26
C GLN A 24 4.29 -13.48 0.64
N PRO A 25 4.39 -13.10 1.93
CA PRO A 25 3.22 -12.95 2.78
C PRO A 25 2.16 -12.07 2.12
N HIS A 26 0.92 -12.51 2.22
CA HIS A 26 -0.22 -11.83 1.62
C HIS A 26 -0.48 -10.49 2.32
N LEU A 27 -1.05 -9.54 1.58
CA LEU A 27 -1.68 -8.35 2.15
C LEU A 27 -2.74 -8.77 3.17
N LEU A 28 -2.94 -7.97 4.22
CA LEU A 28 -3.99 -8.19 5.22
C LEU A 28 -5.38 -8.03 4.60
N ARG A 29 -5.51 -7.20 3.56
CA ARG A 29 -6.74 -7.05 2.76
C ARG A 29 -6.47 -7.19 1.28
N SER A 30 -7.33 -7.97 0.61
CA SER A 30 -7.35 -8.04 -0.85
C SER A 30 -7.70 -6.68 -1.45
N ARG A 31 -6.97 -6.27 -2.49
CA ARG A 31 -7.18 -4.97 -3.12
C ARG A 31 -6.86 -4.99 -4.61
N ALA A 32 -7.59 -4.18 -5.37
CA ALA A 32 -7.30 -3.83 -6.76
C ALA A 32 -7.15 -2.31 -6.90
N TYR A 33 -6.27 -1.86 -7.80
CA TYR A 33 -6.00 -0.44 -8.03
C TYR A 33 -5.61 0.38 -6.77
N PRO A 34 -4.76 -0.13 -5.85
CA PRO A 34 -4.28 0.67 -4.74
C PRO A 34 -3.17 1.63 -5.17
N ALA A 35 -2.89 2.61 -4.33
CA ALA A 35 -1.62 3.33 -4.37
C ALA A 35 -0.56 2.50 -3.62
N ALA A 36 0.66 2.42 -4.16
CA ALA A 36 1.78 1.76 -3.48
C ALA A 36 3.09 2.50 -3.77
N ALA A 37 4.01 2.51 -2.81
CA ALA A 37 5.35 3.06 -2.97
C ALA A 37 6.36 2.40 -2.05
N ARG A 38 7.63 2.41 -2.47
CA ARG A 38 8.77 1.96 -1.66
C ARG A 38 9.37 3.15 -0.90
N LEU A 39 9.60 2.98 0.39
CA LEU A 39 10.28 3.94 1.25
C LEU A 39 11.81 3.84 1.09
N PRO A 40 12.58 4.88 1.45
CA PRO A 40 14.05 4.85 1.40
C PRO A 40 14.69 3.70 2.19
N ASP A 41 14.08 3.33 3.31
CA ASP A 41 14.51 2.23 4.19
C ASP A 41 14.15 0.83 3.66
N GLY A 42 13.50 0.74 2.50
CA GLY A 42 13.12 -0.50 1.85
C GLY A 42 11.75 -1.04 2.24
N ARG A 43 11.03 -0.43 3.19
CA ARG A 43 9.63 -0.75 3.45
C ARG A 43 8.76 -0.44 2.23
N VAL A 44 7.61 -1.09 2.12
CA VAL A 44 6.63 -0.83 1.05
C VAL A 44 5.29 -0.49 1.68
N VAL A 45 4.75 0.68 1.35
CA VAL A 45 3.42 1.11 1.81
C VAL A 45 2.41 0.92 0.70
N CYS A 46 1.21 0.48 1.07
CA CYS A 46 0.07 0.33 0.19
C CYS A 46 -1.17 0.98 0.82
N ALA A 47 -1.91 1.78 0.08
CA ALA A 47 -3.12 2.45 0.56
C ALA A 47 -4.27 2.39 -0.44
N GLY A 48 -5.48 2.22 0.08
CA GLY A 48 -6.71 2.24 -0.68
C GLY A 48 -6.83 1.13 -1.73
N GLY A 49 -7.51 1.41 -2.82
CA GLY A 49 -7.94 0.39 -3.78
C GLY A 49 -9.34 -0.11 -3.49
N PHE A 50 -9.73 -1.16 -4.21
CA PHE A 50 -11.05 -1.78 -4.14
C PHE A 50 -10.90 -3.22 -3.66
N GLY A 51 -11.54 -3.58 -2.55
CA GLY A 51 -11.50 -4.92 -1.92
C GLY A 51 -12.84 -5.65 -1.92
N GLY A 52 -13.85 -5.10 -2.60
CA GLY A 52 -15.27 -5.40 -2.40
C GLY A 52 -16.03 -4.10 -2.13
N GLU A 53 -15.41 -3.23 -1.33
CA GLU A 53 -15.68 -1.80 -1.26
C GLU A 53 -14.42 -0.97 -1.55
N VAL A 54 -14.58 0.35 -1.68
CA VAL A 54 -13.44 1.27 -1.73
C VAL A 54 -12.80 1.33 -0.35
N LEU A 55 -11.49 1.09 -0.30
CA LEU A 55 -10.75 0.98 0.94
C LEU A 55 -10.15 2.34 1.33
N SER A 56 -10.16 2.63 2.63
CA SER A 56 -9.31 3.65 3.26
C SER A 56 -8.10 3.03 3.95
N SER A 57 -8.01 1.70 3.99
CA SER A 57 -6.96 0.98 4.72
C SER A 57 -5.58 1.22 4.13
N VAL A 58 -4.61 1.32 5.04
CA VAL A 58 -3.19 1.51 4.75
C VAL A 58 -2.44 0.35 5.40
N GLU A 59 -1.54 -0.27 4.65
CA GLU A 59 -0.72 -1.37 5.13
C GLU A 59 0.73 -1.12 4.74
N ILE A 60 1.67 -1.55 5.59
CA ILE A 60 3.10 -1.43 5.34
C ILE A 60 3.78 -2.79 5.49
N TRP A 61 4.58 -3.13 4.49
CA TRP A 61 5.51 -4.25 4.50
C TRP A 61 6.81 -3.79 5.13
N GLY A 62 7.22 -4.44 6.20
CA GLY A 62 8.42 -4.08 6.94
C GLY A 62 8.76 -5.05 8.05
N PRO A 63 9.88 -4.81 8.77
CA PRO A 63 10.14 -5.48 10.03
C PRO A 63 9.03 -5.13 11.04
N PRO A 64 8.65 -6.03 11.95
CA PRO A 64 7.70 -5.70 12.99
C PRO A 64 8.24 -4.59 13.89
N ALA A 65 7.34 -3.73 14.39
CA ALA A 65 7.67 -2.53 15.17
C ALA A 65 8.46 -2.78 16.47
N ARG A 66 8.52 -4.04 16.92
CA ARG A 66 9.41 -4.47 18.00
C ARG A 66 10.58 -5.19 17.35
N GLU A 67 11.76 -4.65 17.56
CA GLU A 67 13.08 -5.09 17.08
C GLU A 67 13.46 -6.47 17.64
N ALA A 68 12.64 -7.48 17.36
CA ALA A 68 13.12 -8.84 17.40
C ALA A 68 14.07 -8.96 16.20
N GLN A 69 15.36 -9.00 16.49
CA GLN A 69 16.47 -9.05 15.51
C GLN A 69 16.29 -10.14 14.44
N ASP A 70 15.44 -11.14 14.71
CA ASP A 70 15.16 -12.31 13.86
C ASP A 70 13.71 -12.36 13.33
N ALA A 71 12.94 -11.27 13.43
CA ALA A 71 11.56 -11.31 13.00
C ALA A 71 11.40 -11.17 11.48
N ALA A 72 10.70 -12.12 10.89
CA ALA A 72 10.35 -12.09 9.47
C ALA A 72 9.53 -10.82 9.14
N TRP A 73 9.80 -10.26 7.96
CA TRP A 73 9.00 -9.15 7.46
C TRP A 73 7.54 -9.58 7.28
N SER A 74 6.64 -8.66 7.58
CA SER A 74 5.20 -8.90 7.52
C SER A 74 4.46 -7.62 7.14
N TRP A 75 3.23 -7.78 6.67
CA TRP A 75 2.32 -6.65 6.50
C TRP A 75 1.75 -6.25 7.85
N THR A 76 1.85 -4.96 8.17
CA THR A 76 1.27 -4.35 9.36
C THR A 76 0.27 -3.29 8.95
N GLU A 77 -0.86 -3.21 9.66
CA GLU A 77 -1.85 -2.17 9.44
C GLU A 77 -1.37 -0.83 10.02
N LEU A 78 -1.57 0.24 9.26
CA LEU A 78 -1.31 1.62 9.68
C LEU A 78 -2.63 2.38 9.88
N PRO A 79 -2.59 3.58 10.49
CA PRO A 79 -3.74 4.47 10.52
C PRO A 79 -4.34 4.66 9.12
N VAL A 80 -5.68 4.56 9.04
CA VAL A 80 -6.43 4.63 7.78
C VAL A 80 -6.45 6.05 7.20
N MET A 81 -6.71 6.15 5.90
CA MET A 81 -7.00 7.42 5.23
C MET A 81 -8.33 8.00 5.70
N SER A 82 -8.41 9.32 5.73
CA SER A 82 -9.63 10.08 6.02
C SER A 82 -10.70 9.89 4.93
N THR A 83 -10.26 9.53 3.72
CA THR A 83 -11.15 9.25 2.60
C THR A 83 -10.73 7.96 1.90
N ALA A 84 -11.68 7.05 1.72
CA ALA A 84 -11.48 5.84 0.94
C ALA A 84 -11.26 6.20 -0.54
N ARG A 85 -10.23 5.63 -1.16
CA ARG A 85 -9.80 5.96 -2.53
C ARG A 85 -9.41 4.70 -3.27
N TYR A 86 -9.81 4.56 -4.53
CA TYR A 86 -9.27 3.56 -5.48
C TYR A 86 -8.86 4.23 -6.78
N ARG A 87 -8.00 3.58 -7.58
CA ARG A 87 -7.37 4.17 -8.78
C ARG A 87 -6.62 5.47 -8.46
N CYS A 88 -6.05 5.53 -7.26
CA CYS A 88 -5.18 6.61 -6.81
C CYS A 88 -3.71 6.31 -7.17
N ASN A 89 -2.87 7.33 -7.11
CA ASN A 89 -1.41 7.20 -7.21
C ASN A 89 -0.76 7.48 -5.85
N GLY A 90 0.40 6.86 -5.62
CA GLY A 90 1.16 7.03 -4.39
C GLY A 90 2.59 7.49 -4.66
N CYS A 91 3.13 8.40 -3.86
CA CYS A 91 4.55 8.74 -3.88
C CYS A 91 5.07 8.99 -2.46
N VAL A 92 6.36 8.74 -2.24
CA VAL A 92 7.03 9.05 -0.97
C VAL A 92 7.75 10.39 -1.10
N MET A 93 7.52 11.29 -0.15
CA MET A 93 8.21 12.56 -0.05
C MET A 93 9.57 12.41 0.62
N SER A 94 10.46 13.38 0.42
CA SER A 94 11.80 13.40 1.05
C SER A 94 11.76 13.43 2.58
N ASP A 95 10.63 13.83 3.17
CA ASP A 95 10.40 13.82 4.62
C ASP A 95 9.86 12.47 5.13
N GLY A 96 9.78 11.45 4.28
CA GLY A 96 9.33 10.10 4.63
C GLY A 96 7.81 9.91 4.64
N ARG A 97 7.02 10.96 4.40
CA ARG A 97 5.57 10.83 4.28
C ARG A 97 5.18 10.16 2.96
N PHE A 98 4.08 9.41 3.00
CA PHE A 98 3.48 8.83 1.81
C PHE A 98 2.25 9.62 1.38
N VAL A 99 2.27 10.17 0.18
CA VAL A 99 1.20 10.98 -0.38
C VAL A 99 0.36 10.14 -1.34
N VAL A 100 -0.95 10.12 -1.10
CA VAL A 100 -1.96 9.51 -1.96
C VAL A 100 -2.67 10.62 -2.73
N LEU A 101 -2.62 10.56 -4.07
CA LEU A 101 -3.11 11.59 -4.97
C LEU A 101 -4.39 11.13 -5.68
N GLY A 102 -5.44 11.94 -5.60
CA GLY A 102 -6.68 11.76 -6.35
C GLY A 102 -7.41 10.46 -6.02
N GLY A 103 -7.81 9.73 -7.08
CA GLY A 103 -8.62 8.52 -7.00
C GLY A 103 -10.12 8.80 -7.10
N GLY A 104 -10.94 7.79 -6.83
CA GLY A 104 -12.40 7.90 -6.72
C GLY A 104 -12.92 7.31 -5.41
N GLY A 105 -14.08 7.78 -4.95
CA GLY A 105 -14.73 7.31 -3.71
C GLY A 105 -15.69 6.13 -3.89
N GLY A 106 -15.85 5.66 -5.13
CA GLY A 106 -16.78 4.59 -5.51
C GLY A 106 -17.36 4.82 -6.89
N THR A 107 -18.26 3.95 -7.32
CA THR A 107 -18.89 4.00 -8.65
C THR A 107 -19.79 5.23 -8.86
N SER A 108 -20.31 5.82 -7.78
CA SER A 108 -21.14 7.04 -7.79
C SER A 108 -20.37 8.32 -7.49
N SER A 109 -19.08 8.22 -7.15
CA SER A 109 -18.23 9.37 -6.81
C SER A 109 -17.32 9.68 -8.00
N GLY A 110 -17.34 10.93 -8.46
CA GLY A 110 -16.43 11.40 -9.51
C GLY A 110 -14.96 11.36 -9.08
N PRO A 111 -14.02 11.62 -10.00
CA PRO A 111 -12.61 11.76 -9.68
C PRO A 111 -12.38 12.82 -8.59
N MET A 112 -11.49 12.52 -7.65
CA MET A 112 -11.10 13.44 -6.59
C MET A 112 -9.93 14.32 -7.03
N SER A 113 -10.02 15.61 -6.74
CA SER A 113 -8.89 16.56 -6.84
C SER A 113 -8.07 16.65 -5.55
N SER A 114 -8.53 16.00 -4.47
CA SER A 114 -7.85 16.02 -3.17
C SER A 114 -6.69 15.03 -3.10
N CYS A 115 -5.77 15.29 -2.18
CA CYS A 115 -4.69 14.40 -1.80
C CYS A 115 -4.64 14.23 -0.28
N GLU A 116 -3.96 13.19 0.18
CA GLU A 116 -3.74 12.92 1.60
C GLU A 116 -2.28 12.51 1.83
N ALA A 117 -1.64 13.09 2.84
CA ALA A 117 -0.26 12.75 3.22
C ALA A 117 -0.27 11.99 4.55
N LEU A 118 0.25 10.76 4.51
CA LEU A 118 0.26 9.83 5.63
C LEU A 118 1.65 9.81 6.27
N THR A 119 1.68 9.98 7.58
CA THR A 119 2.89 9.78 8.40
C THR A 119 3.02 8.30 8.73
N LEU A 120 4.15 7.69 8.35
CA LEU A 120 4.36 6.25 8.46
C LEU A 120 5.19 5.91 9.70
N GLY A 121 4.53 5.87 10.86
CA GLY A 121 5.14 5.57 12.15
C GLY A 121 6.06 6.68 12.69
N ASP A 122 6.56 6.47 13.90
CA ASP A 122 7.31 7.47 14.66
C ASP A 122 8.60 7.82 13.90
N SER A 123 8.74 9.10 13.62
CA SER A 123 9.70 9.70 12.71
C SER A 123 11.14 9.73 13.26
N THR A 124 11.63 8.65 13.87
CA THR A 124 12.89 8.71 14.64
C THR A 124 14.09 8.02 14.03
N HIS A 125 14.02 7.34 12.88
CA HIS A 125 15.25 6.89 12.20
C HIS A 125 15.07 6.85 10.67
N TRP A 126 15.72 7.80 9.99
CA TRP A 126 16.25 7.63 8.63
C TRP A 126 17.78 7.71 8.71
#